data_AF-B1HVT2-F1
#
_entry.id   AF-B1HVT2-F1
#
_cell.length_a   1.000
_cell.length_b   1.000
_cell.length_c   1.000
_cell.angle_alpha   90.00
_cell.angle_beta   90.00
_cell.angle_gamma   90.00
#
_symmetry.space_group_name_H-M   'P 1'
#
loop_
_entity.id
_entity.type
_entity.pdbx_description
1 polymer ?
#
loop_
_entity_poly.entity_id
_entity_poly.type
_entity_poly.pdbx_seq_one_letter_code
_entity_poly.pdbx_strand_id
1 'polypeptide(L)'
;MHRAKVINDYVVQLATYTEKGSTEGQSVFELINEKTAVCQAYALLTYRLLTASDLDAKYVYGYSEDQLHAWNLVNVDGNWYHLDTTWNDVAPTEPLTISYEYFLVNDEKLSQDHLWANENYLAATSNDYDFMHDMWYANTVDHVIYYNSMSDSTVYSYDLTTNENKQITDTACYYLVTDQQSIYCSDYDNAGYLTKINVHDGSEEVLFEDEVLNLNIHDGILYYETLDGSKHQQNL
;
A
#
# COMPACT_ATOMS: atom_id res chain seq x y z
N MET A 1 7.63 -2.48 -12.69
CA MET A 1 6.88 -2.02 -11.48
C MET A 1 5.46 -2.59 -11.30
N HIS A 2 4.50 -2.36 -12.22
CA HIS A 2 3.05 -2.60 -11.99
C HIS A 2 2.66 -3.95 -11.35
N ARG A 3 3.25 -5.07 -11.80
CA ARG A 3 2.96 -6.41 -11.23
C ARG A 3 3.32 -6.50 -9.75
N ALA A 4 4.48 -5.97 -9.35
CA ALA A 4 4.91 -5.98 -7.96
C ALA A 4 3.98 -5.14 -7.07
N LYS A 5 3.52 -3.98 -7.57
CA LYS A 5 2.55 -3.12 -6.88
C LYS A 5 1.23 -3.86 -6.64
N VAL A 6 0.63 -4.43 -7.68
CA VAL A 6 -0.65 -5.17 -7.54
C VAL A 6 -0.54 -6.32 -6.53
N ILE A 7 0.61 -7.01 -6.50
CA ILE A 7 0.83 -8.11 -5.55
C ILE A 7 1.00 -7.58 -4.12
N ASN A 8 1.77 -6.49 -3.93
CA ASN A 8 1.88 -5.81 -2.65
C ASN A 8 0.49 -5.44 -2.10
N ASP A 9 -0.27 -4.69 -2.90
CA ASP A 9 -1.57 -4.15 -2.51
C ASP A 9 -2.54 -5.29 -2.16
N TYR A 10 -2.54 -6.35 -2.98
CA TYR A 10 -3.38 -7.53 -2.74
C TYR A 10 -3.01 -8.24 -1.43
N VAL A 11 -1.74 -8.45 -1.14
CA VAL A 11 -1.32 -9.15 0.09
C VAL A 11 -1.62 -8.32 1.33
N VAL A 12 -1.30 -7.02 1.29
CA VAL A 12 -1.55 -6.09 2.40
C VAL A 12 -3.05 -5.98 2.71
N GLN A 13 -3.93 -5.95 1.69
CA GLN A 13 -5.38 -5.89 1.91
C GLN A 13 -6.02 -7.24 2.23
N LEU A 14 -5.33 -8.36 2.02
CA LEU A 14 -5.91 -9.69 2.20
C LEU A 14 -5.94 -10.13 3.66
N ALA A 15 -5.02 -9.63 4.47
CA ALA A 15 -4.84 -10.03 5.85
C ALA A 15 -4.39 -8.86 6.71
N THR A 16 -4.51 -9.04 8.01
CA THR A 16 -4.04 -8.10 9.02
C THR A 16 -2.93 -8.74 9.84
N TYR A 17 -1.82 -8.03 10.02
CA TYR A 17 -0.73 -8.53 10.85
C TYR A 17 -1.17 -8.75 12.30
N THR A 18 -0.82 -9.91 12.88
CA THR A 18 -1.06 -10.17 14.30
C THR A 18 0.01 -11.06 14.92
N GLU A 19 0.43 -10.72 16.14
CA GLU A 19 1.30 -11.57 16.96
C GLU A 19 0.51 -12.53 17.87
N LYS A 20 -0.82 -12.42 17.90
CA LYS A 20 -1.68 -13.26 18.75
C LYS A 20 -1.63 -14.70 18.24
N GLY A 21 -0.79 -15.48 18.91
CA GLY A 21 -0.57 -16.89 18.62
C GLY A 21 0.61 -17.10 17.69
N SER A 22 1.81 -16.62 18.03
CA SER A 22 3.06 -16.80 17.24
C SER A 22 3.42 -18.25 16.86
N THR A 23 2.65 -19.24 17.31
CA THR A 23 2.64 -20.65 16.88
C THR A 23 1.66 -20.98 15.73
N GLU A 24 0.79 -20.04 15.35
CA GLU A 24 -0.29 -20.05 14.37
C GLU A 24 -0.08 -18.82 13.42
N GLY A 25 -0.63 -18.82 12.20
CA GLY A 25 -0.47 -17.72 11.23
C GLY A 25 0.87 -17.68 10.48
N GLN A 26 1.62 -18.79 10.50
CA GLN A 26 2.93 -18.97 9.87
C GLN A 26 2.81 -19.49 8.42
N SER A 27 1.63 -19.96 8.04
CA SER A 27 1.36 -20.52 6.72
C SER A 27 0.49 -19.59 5.86
N VAL A 28 0.66 -19.72 4.54
CA VAL A 28 -0.20 -19.04 3.56
C VAL A 28 -1.66 -19.47 3.70
N PHE A 29 -1.92 -20.71 4.14
CA PHE A 29 -3.28 -21.22 4.35
C PHE A 29 -4.00 -20.45 5.47
N GLU A 30 -3.34 -20.25 6.60
CA GLU A 30 -3.89 -19.49 7.73
C GLU A 30 -4.12 -18.03 7.32
N LEU A 31 -3.15 -17.38 6.65
CA LEU A 31 -3.33 -16.02 6.13
C LEU A 31 -4.61 -15.89 5.29
N ILE A 32 -4.81 -16.81 4.34
CA ILE A 32 -5.97 -16.78 3.44
C ILE A 32 -7.27 -17.07 4.19
N ASN A 33 -7.28 -18.02 5.13
CA ASN A 33 -8.49 -18.52 5.79
C ASN A 33 -8.90 -17.67 7.00
N GLU A 34 -7.94 -17.23 7.80
CA GLU A 34 -8.15 -16.51 9.05
C GLU A 34 -8.08 -14.99 8.85
N LYS A 35 -7.55 -14.53 7.72
CA LYS A 35 -7.33 -13.10 7.41
C LYS A 35 -6.40 -12.41 8.41
N THR A 36 -5.58 -13.19 9.10
CA THR A 36 -4.55 -12.72 10.02
C THR A 36 -3.28 -13.55 9.86
N ALA A 37 -2.11 -12.94 9.98
CA ALA A 37 -0.84 -13.63 9.75
C ALA A 37 0.35 -12.90 10.37
N VAL A 38 1.50 -13.60 10.46
CA VAL A 38 2.81 -13.01 10.77
C VAL A 38 3.68 -12.87 9.52
N CYS A 39 4.85 -12.23 9.66
CA CYS A 39 5.78 -11.89 8.58
C CYS A 39 6.12 -13.05 7.64
N GLN A 40 6.30 -14.27 8.17
CA GLN A 40 6.57 -15.45 7.37
C GLN A 40 5.47 -15.75 6.35
N ALA A 41 4.19 -15.67 6.74
CA ALA A 41 3.09 -15.98 5.83
C ALA A 41 2.90 -14.90 4.76
N TYR A 42 3.08 -13.62 5.13
CA TYR A 42 3.13 -12.50 4.18
C TYR A 42 4.23 -12.72 3.14
N ALA A 43 5.48 -12.90 3.58
CA ALA A 43 6.62 -13.08 2.70
C ALA A 43 6.52 -14.35 1.83
N LEU A 44 5.91 -15.43 2.33
CA LEU A 44 5.65 -16.64 1.55
C LEU A 44 4.58 -16.42 0.48
N LEU A 45 3.46 -15.77 0.81
CA LEU A 45 2.40 -15.49 -0.16
C LEU A 45 2.91 -14.54 -1.25
N THR A 46 3.54 -13.45 -0.86
CA THR A 46 4.15 -12.47 -1.77
C THR A 46 5.15 -13.14 -2.70
N TYR A 47 6.07 -13.95 -2.17
CA TYR A 47 7.01 -14.75 -2.99
C TYR A 47 6.30 -15.63 -4.02
N ARG A 48 5.23 -16.33 -3.63
CA ARG A 48 4.47 -17.22 -4.51
C ARG A 48 3.77 -16.45 -5.62
N LEU A 49 3.19 -15.29 -5.31
CA LEU A 49 2.49 -14.45 -6.29
C LEU A 49 3.47 -13.77 -7.26
N LEU A 50 4.62 -13.30 -6.78
CA LEU A 50 5.69 -12.72 -7.61
C LEU A 50 6.20 -13.75 -8.62
N THR A 51 6.57 -14.94 -8.14
CA THR A 51 7.08 -16.02 -8.99
C THR A 51 6.03 -16.55 -9.96
N ALA A 52 4.76 -16.64 -9.55
CA ALA A 52 3.65 -17.00 -10.45
C ALA A 52 3.35 -15.93 -11.51
N SER A 53 3.82 -14.69 -11.30
CA SER A 53 3.65 -13.56 -12.22
C SER A 53 4.90 -13.27 -13.06
N ASP A 54 5.79 -14.25 -13.17
CA ASP A 54 7.06 -14.21 -13.92
C ASP A 54 8.05 -13.13 -13.43
N LEU A 55 8.00 -12.76 -12.15
CA LEU A 55 9.03 -11.94 -11.50
C LEU A 55 10.03 -12.85 -10.77
N ASP A 56 11.32 -12.64 -11.02
CA ASP A 56 12.37 -13.28 -10.23
C ASP A 56 12.32 -12.74 -8.81
N ALA A 57 12.17 -13.64 -7.83
CA ALA A 57 12.09 -13.28 -6.42
C ALA A 57 12.91 -14.23 -5.54
N LYS A 58 13.24 -13.77 -4.34
CA LYS A 58 13.86 -14.53 -3.25
C LYS A 58 13.08 -14.27 -1.97
N TYR A 59 12.93 -15.33 -1.17
CA TYR A 59 12.54 -15.19 0.23
C TYR A 59 13.77 -14.79 1.03
N VAL A 60 13.66 -13.73 1.81
CA VAL A 60 14.72 -13.22 2.68
C VAL A 60 14.27 -13.37 4.12
N TYR A 61 15.20 -13.69 5.02
CA TYR A 61 14.97 -13.70 6.44
C TYR A 61 16.14 -13.06 7.16
N GLY A 62 15.87 -12.54 8.35
CA GLY A 62 16.82 -11.81 9.15
C GLY A 62 16.18 -11.32 10.43
N TYR A 63 16.50 -10.08 10.80
CA TYR A 63 15.95 -9.42 11.96
C TYR A 63 15.40 -8.06 11.59
N SER A 64 14.34 -7.65 12.28
CA SER A 64 13.85 -6.28 12.32
C SER A 64 13.31 -6.00 13.72
N GLU A 65 13.59 -4.82 14.28
CA GLU A 65 13.27 -4.47 15.68
C GLU A 65 13.65 -5.57 16.71
N ASP A 66 14.84 -6.17 16.55
CA ASP A 66 15.35 -7.30 17.36
C ASP A 66 14.51 -8.60 17.31
N GLN A 67 13.49 -8.68 16.44
CA GLN A 67 12.69 -9.88 16.20
C GLN A 67 13.09 -10.58 14.91
N LEU A 68 12.91 -11.91 14.85
CA LEU A 68 13.06 -12.64 13.59
C LEU A 68 12.01 -12.15 12.60
N HIS A 69 12.47 -11.78 11.41
CA HIS A 69 11.62 -11.22 10.37
C HIS A 69 11.88 -11.85 9.01
N ALA A 70 10.89 -11.74 8.13
CA ALA A 70 10.94 -12.28 6.78
C ALA A 70 10.24 -11.36 5.78
N TRP A 71 10.84 -11.22 4.60
CA TRP A 71 10.38 -10.36 3.51
C TRP A 71 10.86 -10.91 2.17
N ASN A 72 10.74 -10.13 1.09
CA ASN A 72 11.16 -10.55 -0.23
C ASN A 72 12.22 -9.64 -0.84
N LEU A 73 13.01 -10.23 -1.74
CA LEU A 73 13.83 -9.52 -2.71
C LEU A 73 13.29 -9.85 -4.10
N VAL A 74 13.06 -8.87 -4.96
CA VAL A 74 12.42 -9.03 -6.27
C VAL A 74 13.19 -8.28 -7.35
N ASN A 75 13.33 -8.88 -8.52
CA ASN A 75 13.87 -8.21 -9.70
C ASN A 75 12.75 -7.50 -10.45
N VAL A 76 12.87 -6.18 -10.58
CA VAL A 76 11.94 -5.34 -11.32
C VAL A 76 12.75 -4.50 -12.29
N ASP A 77 12.38 -4.55 -13.57
CA ASP A 77 12.99 -3.75 -14.64
C ASP A 77 14.54 -3.89 -14.70
N GLY A 78 15.05 -5.07 -14.33
CA GLY A 78 16.48 -5.42 -14.37
C GLY A 78 17.25 -5.20 -13.05
N ASN A 79 16.66 -4.50 -12.09
CA ASN A 79 17.26 -4.20 -10.79
C ASN A 79 16.62 -5.02 -9.67
N TRP A 80 17.40 -5.35 -8.64
CA TRP A 80 16.88 -6.01 -7.44
C TRP A 80 16.44 -4.97 -6.40
N TYR A 81 15.33 -5.26 -5.72
CA TYR A 81 14.77 -4.44 -4.66
C TYR A 81 14.21 -5.30 -3.55
N HIS A 82 14.20 -4.77 -2.34
CA HIS A 82 13.48 -5.35 -1.23
C HIS A 82 12.01 -4.96 -1.26
N LEU A 83 11.14 -5.90 -0.91
CA LEU A 83 9.70 -5.70 -0.78
C LEU A 83 9.25 -6.34 0.52
N ASP A 84 8.80 -5.50 1.46
CA ASP A 84 8.28 -5.94 2.74
C ASP A 84 6.79 -5.65 2.86
N THR A 85 5.98 -6.65 2.51
CA THR A 85 4.52 -6.54 2.61
C THR A 85 4.00 -6.52 4.04
N THR A 86 4.81 -6.88 5.04
CA THR A 86 4.41 -6.79 6.45
C THR A 86 4.60 -5.37 6.97
N TRP A 87 5.69 -4.71 6.62
CA TRP A 87 5.93 -3.31 7.01
C TRP A 87 5.10 -2.31 6.18
N ASN A 88 4.53 -2.76 5.05
CA ASN A 88 3.55 -2.00 4.28
C ASN A 88 2.10 -2.15 4.80
N ASP A 89 1.84 -3.06 5.76
CA ASP A 89 0.56 -3.21 6.46
C ASP A 89 0.53 -2.27 7.68
N VAL A 90 -0.24 -1.18 7.58
CA VAL A 90 -0.14 -0.03 8.50
C VAL A 90 -0.76 -0.31 9.86
N ALA A 91 -1.96 -0.89 9.90
CA ALA A 91 -2.62 -1.16 11.18
C ALA A 91 -3.79 -2.15 11.06
N PRO A 92 -3.98 -3.02 12.06
CA PRO A 92 -5.17 -3.88 12.17
C PRO A 92 -6.51 -3.15 12.17
N THR A 93 -6.52 -1.88 12.58
CA THR A 93 -7.72 -1.04 12.65
C THR A 93 -8.06 -0.38 11.31
N GLU A 94 -7.16 -0.45 10.33
CA GLU A 94 -7.33 0.17 9.01
C GLU A 94 -6.98 -0.82 7.87
N PRO A 95 -7.82 -1.86 7.66
CA PRO A 95 -7.46 -3.01 6.82
C PRO A 95 -7.29 -2.71 5.32
N LEU A 96 -7.64 -1.50 4.86
CA LEU A 96 -7.44 -1.07 3.47
C LEU A 96 -6.28 -0.07 3.31
N THR A 97 -5.63 0.32 4.41
CA THR A 97 -4.47 1.20 4.38
C THR A 97 -3.25 0.45 3.89
N ILE A 98 -2.63 0.97 2.84
CA ILE A 98 -1.37 0.45 2.32
C ILE A 98 -0.34 1.56 2.43
N SER A 99 0.76 1.26 3.12
CA SER A 99 1.99 2.04 3.03
C SER A 99 2.87 1.53 1.90
N TYR A 100 3.62 2.43 1.27
CA TYR A 100 4.62 2.10 0.28
C TYR A 100 6.05 2.38 0.77
N GLU A 101 6.23 2.63 2.07
CA GLU A 101 7.53 2.93 2.66
C GLU A 101 8.58 1.83 2.43
N TYR A 102 8.17 0.56 2.42
CA TYR A 102 9.02 -0.61 2.18
C TYR A 102 8.69 -1.30 0.84
N PHE A 103 8.12 -0.55 -0.10
CA PHE A 103 7.85 -1.01 -1.46
C PHE A 103 9.04 -0.74 -2.39
N LEU A 104 9.72 -1.81 -2.82
CA LEU A 104 10.86 -1.75 -3.76
C LEU A 104 12.01 -0.86 -3.28
N VAL A 105 12.40 -1.00 -2.02
CA VAL A 105 13.52 -0.25 -1.41
C VAL A 105 14.88 -0.88 -1.75
N ASN A 106 15.93 -0.06 -1.68
CA ASN A 106 17.32 -0.49 -1.83
C ASN A 106 17.91 -1.02 -0.49
N ASP A 107 19.14 -1.53 -0.54
CA ASP A 107 19.87 -2.03 0.63
C ASP A 107 20.08 -0.91 1.67
N GLU A 108 20.30 0.35 1.24
CA GLU A 108 20.57 1.48 2.13
C GLU A 108 19.35 1.81 3.00
N LYS A 109 18.16 1.98 2.42
CA LYS A 109 16.90 2.22 3.14
C LYS A 109 16.56 1.03 4.03
N LEU A 110 16.62 -0.19 3.51
CA LEU A 110 16.24 -1.37 4.30
C LEU A 110 17.18 -1.59 5.50
N SER A 111 18.48 -1.33 5.35
CA SER A 111 19.46 -1.53 6.43
C SER A 111 19.32 -0.58 7.63
N GLN A 112 18.42 0.41 7.56
CA GLN A 112 18.16 1.35 8.66
C GLN A 112 17.47 0.66 9.85
N ASP A 113 16.69 -0.39 9.58
CA ASP A 113 15.87 -1.12 10.56
C ASP A 113 15.89 -2.64 10.37
N HIS A 114 16.30 -3.15 9.20
CA HIS A 114 16.48 -4.58 8.96
C HIS A 114 17.95 -5.01 8.95
N LEU A 115 18.17 -6.25 9.38
CA LEU A 115 19.46 -6.92 9.35
C LEU A 115 19.32 -8.28 8.65
N TRP A 116 20.12 -8.52 7.62
CA TRP A 116 20.21 -9.82 6.94
C TRP A 116 21.66 -10.13 6.56
N ALA A 117 21.94 -11.40 6.28
CA ALA A 117 23.22 -11.84 5.73
C ALA A 117 23.28 -11.46 4.24
N ASN A 118 23.67 -10.21 3.95
CA ASN A 118 23.64 -9.62 2.61
C ASN A 118 24.46 -10.42 1.58
N GLU A 119 25.51 -11.13 2.01
CA GLU A 119 26.36 -11.96 1.17
C GLU A 119 25.62 -13.15 0.54
N ASN A 120 24.45 -13.52 1.08
CA ASN A 120 23.62 -14.60 0.56
C ASN A 120 22.64 -14.15 -0.53
N TYR A 121 22.54 -12.84 -0.80
CA TYR A 121 21.53 -12.25 -1.69
C TYR A 121 22.16 -11.31 -2.73
N LEU A 122 21.33 -10.88 -3.68
CA LEU A 122 21.72 -9.96 -4.74
C LEU A 122 21.57 -8.53 -4.22
N ALA A 123 22.54 -7.67 -4.52
CA ALA A 123 22.54 -6.29 -4.02
C ALA A 123 21.40 -5.48 -4.65
N ALA A 124 20.63 -4.78 -3.82
CA ALA A 124 19.63 -3.81 -4.23
C ALA A 124 20.21 -2.40 -4.11
N THR A 125 20.54 -1.77 -5.24
CA THR A 125 21.28 -0.49 -5.26
C THR A 125 20.61 0.63 -6.05
N SER A 126 19.49 0.33 -6.71
CA SER A 126 18.73 1.32 -7.48
C SER A 126 17.76 2.08 -6.59
N ASN A 127 17.57 3.36 -6.90
CA ASN A 127 16.66 4.29 -6.23
C ASN A 127 15.45 4.64 -7.12
N ASP A 128 15.23 3.88 -8.20
CA ASP A 128 14.22 4.21 -9.23
C ASP A 128 12.80 4.33 -8.66
N TYR A 129 12.52 3.74 -7.51
CA TYR A 129 11.20 3.74 -6.86
C TYR A 129 11.12 4.56 -5.56
N ASP A 130 12.17 5.32 -5.22
CA ASP A 130 12.20 6.15 -3.99
C ASP A 130 11.03 7.12 -3.88
N PHE A 131 10.48 7.55 -5.03
CA PHE A 131 9.32 8.43 -5.09
C PHE A 131 8.05 7.84 -4.45
N MET A 132 7.96 6.51 -4.33
CA MET A 132 6.81 5.83 -3.74
C MET A 132 6.86 5.77 -2.21
N HIS A 133 8.03 5.96 -1.59
CA HIS A 133 8.20 5.68 -0.16
C HIS A 133 7.50 6.68 0.76
N ASP A 134 6.96 7.79 0.22
CA ASP A 134 6.13 8.77 0.93
C ASP A 134 4.61 8.56 0.68
N MET A 135 4.21 7.50 -0.01
CA MET A 135 2.81 7.30 -0.40
C MET A 135 2.04 6.46 0.62
N TRP A 136 0.89 7.00 1.06
CA TRP A 136 -0.26 6.24 1.55
C TRP A 136 -1.35 6.22 0.48
N TYR A 137 -2.20 5.18 0.53
CA TYR A 137 -3.38 5.03 -0.35
C TYR A 137 -3.13 5.39 -1.83
N ALA A 138 -2.16 4.71 -2.45
CA ALA A 138 -1.75 5.01 -3.82
C ALA A 138 -2.61 4.28 -4.88
N ASN A 139 -3.53 5.00 -5.53
CA ASN A 139 -4.32 4.49 -6.64
C ASN A 139 -3.71 4.90 -7.99
N THR A 140 -3.69 3.98 -8.97
CA THR A 140 -3.10 4.26 -10.29
C THR A 140 -4.19 4.29 -11.36
N VAL A 141 -4.32 5.42 -12.04
CA VAL A 141 -5.20 5.59 -13.21
C VAL A 141 -4.32 5.93 -14.41
N ASP A 142 -4.39 5.09 -15.44
CA ASP A 142 -3.49 5.14 -16.60
C ASP A 142 -2.01 5.13 -16.19
N HIS A 143 -1.33 6.27 -16.28
CA HIS A 143 0.07 6.46 -15.90
C HIS A 143 0.27 7.41 -14.72
N VAL A 144 -0.81 7.80 -14.03
CA VAL A 144 -0.76 8.71 -12.88
C VAL A 144 -1.09 7.94 -11.61
N ILE A 145 -0.26 8.12 -10.58
CA ILE A 145 -0.53 7.64 -9.24
C ILE A 145 -1.09 8.80 -8.41
N TYR A 146 -2.28 8.63 -7.86
CA TYR A 146 -2.88 9.54 -6.89
C TYR A 146 -2.71 8.94 -5.50
N TYR A 147 -2.23 9.75 -4.57
CA TYR A 147 -1.85 9.27 -3.24
C TYR A 147 -1.98 10.42 -2.23
N ASN A 148 -2.06 10.09 -0.94
CA ASN A 148 -1.82 11.06 0.12
C ASN A 148 -0.41 10.87 0.69
N SER A 149 0.27 11.97 1.00
CA SER A 149 1.64 11.94 1.52
C SER A 149 1.65 11.49 2.98
N MET A 150 2.58 10.61 3.35
CA MET A 150 2.82 10.26 4.76
C MET A 150 3.43 11.44 5.53
N SER A 151 4.11 12.35 4.83
CA SER A 151 4.81 13.50 5.43
C SER A 151 3.87 14.64 5.83
N ASP A 152 2.80 14.88 5.07
CA ASP A 152 1.89 16.02 5.30
C ASP A 152 0.40 15.69 5.23
N SER A 153 0.03 14.42 4.97
CA SER A 153 -1.35 13.93 4.80
C SER A 153 -2.13 14.48 3.61
N THR A 154 -1.55 15.37 2.80
CA THR A 154 -2.24 16.02 1.67
C THR A 154 -2.15 15.21 0.39
N VAL A 155 -2.96 15.56 -0.62
CA VAL A 155 -3.13 14.76 -1.83
C VAL A 155 -2.21 15.21 -2.95
N TYR A 156 -1.54 14.24 -3.56
CA TYR A 156 -0.62 14.43 -4.67
C TYR A 156 -0.96 13.53 -5.86
N SER A 157 -0.39 13.89 -7.00
CA SER A 157 -0.34 13.09 -8.22
C SER A 157 1.11 12.92 -8.65
N TYR A 158 1.49 11.71 -9.02
CA TYR A 158 2.78 11.39 -9.61
C TYR A 158 2.59 10.80 -11.01
N ASP A 159 3.11 11.47 -12.03
CA ASP A 159 3.02 11.00 -13.42
C ASP A 159 4.24 10.13 -13.77
N LEU A 160 3.99 8.85 -14.03
CA LEU A 160 5.02 7.84 -14.31
C LEU A 160 5.74 8.03 -15.66
N THR A 161 5.24 8.91 -16.54
CA THR A 161 5.85 9.17 -17.85
C THR A 161 6.77 10.38 -17.83
N THR A 162 6.45 11.37 -17.00
CA THR A 162 7.19 12.64 -16.88
C THR A 162 8.02 12.71 -15.61
N ASN A 163 7.78 11.83 -14.64
CA ASN A 163 8.30 11.88 -13.27
C ASN A 163 7.95 13.19 -12.55
N GLU A 164 6.84 13.82 -12.92
CA GLU A 164 6.32 15.01 -12.25
C GLU A 164 5.49 14.63 -11.03
N ASN A 165 5.79 15.26 -9.89
CA ASN A 165 4.99 15.18 -8.69
C ASN A 165 4.29 16.53 -8.46
N LYS A 166 2.97 16.50 -8.28
CA LYS A 166 2.14 17.71 -8.16
C LYS A 166 1.10 17.52 -7.05
N GLN A 167 1.07 18.44 -6.10
CA GLN A 167 -0.01 18.54 -5.11
C GLN A 167 -1.33 18.89 -5.80
N ILE A 168 -2.39 18.14 -5.49
CA ILE A 168 -3.74 18.34 -6.02
C ILE A 168 -4.55 19.24 -5.09
N THR A 169 -4.52 18.96 -3.78
CA THR A 169 -5.19 19.75 -2.74
C THR A 169 -4.36 19.71 -1.45
N ASP A 170 -4.52 20.72 -0.60
CA ASP A 170 -3.98 20.75 0.76
C ASP A 170 -4.85 20.01 1.78
N THR A 171 -5.98 19.45 1.36
CA THR A 171 -6.89 18.66 2.19
C THR A 171 -6.27 17.35 2.65
N ALA A 172 -6.39 17.08 3.96
CA ALA A 172 -5.96 15.82 4.58
C ALA A 172 -6.93 14.67 4.25
N CYS A 173 -6.66 13.95 3.17
CA CYS A 173 -7.50 12.88 2.65
C CYS A 173 -6.97 11.48 2.99
N TYR A 174 -7.84 10.64 3.54
CA TYR A 174 -7.57 9.22 3.83
C TYR A 174 -8.52 8.31 3.06
N TYR A 175 -8.22 7.01 3.00
CA TYR A 175 -8.98 6.02 2.24
C TYR A 175 -9.19 6.44 0.77
N LEU A 176 -8.13 6.94 0.14
CA LEU A 176 -8.22 7.55 -1.19
C LEU A 176 -8.52 6.51 -2.27
N VAL A 177 -9.52 6.78 -3.09
CA VAL A 177 -9.82 6.04 -4.33
C VAL A 177 -10.04 7.01 -5.49
N THR A 178 -9.77 6.57 -6.72
CA THR A 178 -9.76 7.49 -7.87
C THR A 178 -10.47 6.86 -9.07
N ASP A 179 -11.26 7.67 -9.77
CA ASP A 179 -11.72 7.38 -11.13
C ASP A 179 -10.97 8.26 -12.15
N GLN A 180 -11.45 8.34 -13.40
CA GLN A 180 -10.76 9.11 -14.45
C GLN A 180 -10.69 10.63 -14.21
N GLN A 181 -11.58 11.20 -13.39
CA GLN A 181 -11.72 12.65 -13.22
C GLN A 181 -11.65 13.09 -11.77
N SER A 182 -11.87 12.18 -10.83
CA SER A 182 -12.13 12.53 -9.44
C SER A 182 -11.48 11.55 -8.48
N ILE A 183 -10.94 12.13 -7.42
CA ILE A 183 -10.55 11.44 -6.20
C ILE A 183 -11.75 11.46 -5.25
N TYR A 184 -11.97 10.37 -4.54
CA TYR A 184 -12.91 10.27 -3.43
C TYR A 184 -12.12 9.88 -2.19
N CYS A 185 -12.33 10.62 -1.11
CA CYS A 185 -11.59 10.40 0.12
C CYS A 185 -12.47 10.65 1.34
N SER A 186 -11.99 10.18 2.49
CA SER A 186 -12.40 10.66 3.81
C SER A 186 -11.59 11.91 4.14
N ASP A 187 -12.27 13.06 4.16
CA ASP A 187 -11.68 14.38 4.34
C ASP A 187 -11.63 14.75 5.83
N TYR A 188 -10.44 14.65 6.43
CA TYR A 188 -10.24 14.88 7.86
C TYR A 188 -10.18 16.36 8.24
N ASP A 189 -10.07 17.28 7.28
CA ASP A 189 -10.24 18.71 7.55
C ASP A 189 -11.73 19.05 7.75
N ASN A 190 -12.63 18.24 7.17
CA ASN A 190 -14.07 18.28 7.36
C ASN A 190 -14.62 17.10 8.17
N ALA A 191 -13.92 16.66 9.22
CA ALA A 191 -14.39 15.62 10.16
C ALA A 191 -14.67 14.24 9.52
N GLY A 192 -13.92 13.88 8.49
CA GLY A 192 -13.97 12.58 7.81
C GLY A 192 -15.03 12.47 6.72
N TYR A 193 -15.62 13.58 6.27
CA TYR A 193 -16.69 13.57 5.29
C TYR A 193 -16.26 12.93 3.97
N LEU A 194 -17.21 12.34 3.25
CA LEU A 194 -16.95 11.87 1.89
C LEU A 194 -16.84 13.10 0.99
N THR A 195 -15.62 13.39 0.56
CA THR A 195 -15.32 14.52 -0.33
C THR A 195 -14.84 14.00 -1.68
N LYS A 196 -15.38 14.59 -2.75
CA LYS A 196 -14.94 14.39 -4.13
C LYS A 196 -14.02 15.54 -4.53
N ILE A 197 -12.84 15.22 -5.07
CA ILE A 197 -11.82 16.19 -5.48
C ILE A 197 -11.53 16.01 -6.96
N ASN A 198 -11.57 17.09 -7.74
CA ASN A 198 -11.22 17.05 -9.16
C ASN A 198 -9.70 16.89 -9.35
N VAL A 199 -9.28 15.91 -10.14
CA VAL A 199 -7.84 15.59 -10.34
C VAL A 199 -7.06 16.67 -11.09
N HIS A 200 -7.72 17.59 -11.78
CA HIS A 200 -7.05 18.61 -12.60
C HIS A 200 -6.82 19.91 -11.84
N ASP A 201 -7.85 20.39 -11.14
CA ASP A 201 -7.85 21.70 -10.48
C ASP A 201 -7.97 21.66 -8.96
N GLY A 202 -8.15 20.47 -8.36
CA GLY A 202 -8.24 20.30 -6.90
C GLY A 202 -9.55 20.81 -6.31
N SER A 203 -10.55 21.17 -7.13
CA SER A 203 -11.85 21.62 -6.63
C SER A 203 -12.59 20.51 -5.89
N GLU A 204 -13.28 20.88 -4.82
CA GLU A 204 -13.83 19.92 -3.85
C GLU A 204 -15.36 20.03 -3.73
N GLU A 205 -16.02 18.88 -3.58
CA GLU A 205 -17.47 18.74 -3.38
C GLU A 205 -17.72 17.71 -2.28
N VAL A 206 -18.35 18.12 -1.17
CA VAL A 206 -18.80 17.19 -0.12
C VAL A 206 -20.02 16.42 -0.62
N LEU A 207 -19.91 15.10 -0.65
CA LEU A 207 -20.97 14.18 -1.09
C LEU A 207 -21.78 13.59 0.07
N PHE A 208 -21.16 13.45 1.25
CA PHE A 208 -21.79 12.87 2.43
C PHE A 208 -21.17 13.42 3.73
N GLU A 209 -22.00 14.05 4.58
CA GLU A 209 -21.60 14.71 5.83
C GLU A 209 -21.56 13.74 7.03
N ASP A 210 -20.78 12.67 6.92
CA ASP A 210 -20.45 11.76 8.03
C ASP A 210 -19.07 11.14 7.81
N GLU A 211 -18.41 10.68 8.88
CA GLU A 211 -17.08 10.07 8.77
C GLU A 211 -17.16 8.76 7.98
N VAL A 212 -16.45 8.71 6.85
CA VAL A 212 -16.40 7.54 5.98
C VAL A 212 -15.06 6.83 6.06
N LEU A 213 -15.10 5.51 5.97
CA LEU A 213 -13.98 4.60 6.04
C LEU A 213 -14.04 3.62 4.86
N ASN A 214 -12.91 2.93 4.62
CA ASN A 214 -12.84 1.76 3.75
C ASN A 214 -13.38 1.98 2.32
N LEU A 215 -13.10 3.14 1.71
CA LEU A 215 -13.58 3.46 0.38
C LEU A 215 -12.99 2.49 -0.67
N ASN A 216 -13.81 2.09 -1.65
CA ASN A 216 -13.42 1.25 -2.78
C ASN A 216 -14.27 1.58 -4.00
N ILE A 217 -13.68 1.57 -5.20
CA ILE A 217 -14.43 1.66 -6.47
C ILE A 217 -14.40 0.31 -7.17
N HIS A 218 -15.58 -0.24 -7.46
CA HIS A 218 -15.73 -1.45 -8.25
C HIS A 218 -16.88 -1.30 -9.24
N ASP A 219 -16.64 -1.60 -10.51
CA ASP A 219 -17.63 -1.53 -11.61
C ASP A 219 -18.40 -0.19 -11.69
N GLY A 220 -17.70 0.94 -11.45
CA GLY A 220 -18.28 2.28 -11.48
C GLY A 220 -19.16 2.62 -10.27
N ILE A 221 -19.08 1.81 -9.21
CA ILE A 221 -19.78 2.03 -7.95
C ILE A 221 -18.74 2.31 -6.87
N LEU A 222 -18.89 3.43 -6.19
CA LEU A 222 -18.17 3.77 -4.98
C LEU A 222 -18.84 3.09 -3.78
N TYR A 223 -18.07 2.32 -3.02
CA TYR A 223 -18.46 1.68 -1.77
C TYR A 223 -17.72 2.34 -0.61
N TYR A 224 -18.39 2.51 0.52
CA TYR A 224 -17.80 3.08 1.73
C TYR A 224 -18.56 2.62 2.98
N GLU A 225 -17.94 2.77 4.15
CA GLU A 225 -18.52 2.43 5.44
C GLU A 225 -18.53 3.65 6.36
N THR A 226 -19.47 3.72 7.30
CA THR A 226 -19.48 4.73 8.38
C THR A 226 -18.97 4.12 9.69
N LEU A 227 -18.64 4.95 10.68
CA LEU A 227 -18.14 4.50 11.98
C LEU A 227 -19.04 3.50 12.71
N ASP A 228 -20.35 3.53 12.47
CA ASP A 228 -21.32 2.60 13.04
C ASP A 228 -21.34 1.22 12.34
N GLY A 229 -20.53 1.04 11.29
CA GLY A 229 -20.43 -0.16 10.47
C GLY A 229 -21.48 -0.25 9.35
N SER A 230 -22.29 0.79 9.12
CA SER A 230 -23.21 0.82 7.99
C SER A 230 -22.43 0.88 6.68
N LYS A 231 -22.88 0.10 5.68
CA LYS A 231 -22.27 0.04 4.36
C LYS A 231 -23.11 0.79 3.35
N HIS A 232 -22.46 1.61 2.55
CA HIS A 232 -23.08 2.50 1.58
C HIS A 232 -22.51 2.26 0.18
N GLN A 233 -23.27 2.68 -0.83
CA GLN A 233 -22.81 2.67 -2.21
C GLN A 233 -23.39 3.85 -3.01
N GLN A 234 -22.62 4.36 -3.97
CA GLN A 234 -23.01 5.45 -4.85
C GLN A 234 -22.51 5.17 -6.28
N ASN A 235 -23.36 5.42 -7.29
CA ASN A 235 -22.93 5.32 -8.69
C ASN A 235 -22.07 6.54 -9.07
N LEU A 236 -21.01 6.30 -9.85
CA LEU A 236 -20.10 7.31 -10.37
C LEU A 236 -20.41 7.68 -11.83
#